data_AF-A0A3M0P812-F1
#
_entry.id   AF-A0A3M0P812-F1
#
_cell.length_a   1.000
_cell.length_b   1.000
_cell.length_c   1.000
_cell.angle_alpha   90.00
_cell.angle_beta   90.00
_cell.angle_gamma   90.00
#
_symmetry.space_group_name_H-M   'P 1'
#
loop_
_entity.id
_entity.type
_entity.pdbx_description
1 polymer ?
#
loop_
_entity_poly.entity_id
_entity_poly.type
_entity_poly.pdbx_seq_one_letter_code
_entity_poly.pdbx_strand_id
1 'polypeptide(L)'
;MTETIAGVSLIITCWCLGKIYKDNPAIKFLRTNRGMILILTSVSLVAFELVIHNFQFGQILPAFHSGIVLFILLGLFYIFRDYRSAK
;
A
#
# COMPACT_ATOMS: atom_id res chain seq x y z
N MET A 1 16.32 7.78 -14.41
CA MET A 1 17.22 8.14 -13.29
C MET A 1 16.57 9.12 -12.32
N THR A 2 15.95 10.20 -12.80
CA THR A 2 15.21 11.15 -11.95
C THR A 2 14.03 10.50 -11.21
N GLU A 3 13.28 9.62 -11.86
CA GLU A 3 12.16 8.89 -11.23
C GLU A 3 12.60 7.97 -10.10
N THR A 4 13.74 7.28 -10.26
CA THR A 4 14.31 6.42 -9.22
C THR A 4 14.83 7.24 -8.03
N ILE A 5 15.46 8.39 -8.28
CA ILE A 5 15.90 9.31 -7.22
C ILE A 5 14.70 9.90 -6.47
N ALA A 6 13.66 10.32 -7.19
CA ALA A 6 12.42 10.82 -6.61
C ALA A 6 11.68 9.74 -5.79
N GLY A 7 11.65 8.50 -6.26
CA GLY A 7 11.08 7.38 -5.52
C GLY A 7 11.84 7.11 -4.22
N VAL A 8 13.17 7.09 -4.28
CA VAL A 8 14.01 6.87 -3.09
C VAL A 8 13.87 8.02 -2.10
N SER A 9 13.86 9.28 -2.55
CA SER A 9 13.68 10.42 -1.65
C SER A 9 12.31 10.38 -0.97
N LEU A 10 11.25 10.03 -1.70
CA LEU A 10 9.89 9.91 -1.16
C LEU A 10 9.81 8.80 -0.11
N ILE A 11 10.45 7.64 -0.34
CA ILE A 11 10.54 6.55 0.65
C ILE A 11 11.25 7.03 1.93
N ILE A 12 12.37 7.75 1.79
CA ILE A 12 13.13 8.28 2.93
C ILE A 12 12.31 9.32 3.71
N THR A 13 11.62 10.24 3.01
CA THR A 13 10.77 11.24 3.65
C THR A 13 9.62 10.59 4.40
N CYS A 14 8.95 9.59 3.81
CA CYS A 14 7.88 8.83 4.47
C CYS A 14 8.39 8.08 5.71
N TRP A 15 9.59 7.50 5.66
CA TRP A 15 10.24 6.90 6.82
C TRP A 15 10.46 7.94 7.92
N CYS A 16 11.06 9.08 7.59
CA CYS A 16 11.34 10.15 8.53
C CYS A 16 10.06 10.68 9.17
N LEU A 17 9.00 10.91 8.38
CA LEU A 17 7.68 11.30 8.87
C LEU A 17 7.12 10.29 9.87
N GLY A 18 7.22 8.99 9.58
CA GLY A 18 6.80 7.93 10.49
C GLY A 18 7.60 7.88 11.81
N LYS A 19 8.83 8.41 11.82
CA LYS A 19 9.67 8.50 13.02
C LYS A 19 9.39 9.76 13.83
N ILE A 20 9.25 10.91 13.17
CA ILE A 20 9.00 12.21 13.79
C ILE A 20 7.59 12.26 14.40
N TYR A 21 6.58 11.77 13.69
CA TYR A 21 5.18 11.78 14.13
C TYR A 21 4.74 10.45 14.74
N LYS A 22 5.66 9.74 15.41
CA LYS A 22 5.41 8.41 16.00
C LYS A 22 4.22 8.41 16.98
N ASP A 23 4.06 9.50 17.72
CA ASP A 23 3.02 9.64 18.76
C ASP A 23 1.70 10.20 18.20
N ASN A 24 1.65 10.56 16.92
CA ASN A 24 0.43 11.00 16.28
C ASN A 24 -0.53 9.79 16.16
N PRO A 25 -1.79 9.91 16.63
CA PRO A 25 -2.77 8.82 16.59
C PRO A 25 -3.01 8.29 15.17
N ALA A 26 -2.92 9.12 14.13
CA ALA A 26 -3.07 8.70 12.74
C ALA A 26 -1.92 7.79 12.29
N ILE A 27 -0.67 8.15 12.60
CA ILE A 27 0.50 7.33 12.27
C ILE A 27 0.51 6.03 13.07
N LYS A 28 0.09 6.09 14.34
CA LYS A 28 -0.07 4.90 15.18
C LYS A 28 -1.11 3.94 14.60
N PHE A 29 -2.28 4.46 14.18
CA PHE A 29 -3.32 3.69 13.51
C PHE A 29 -2.81 3.06 12.20
N LEU A 30 -2.12 3.84 11.36
CA LEU A 30 -1.52 3.36 10.11
C LEU A 30 -0.52 2.22 10.35
N ARG A 31 0.30 2.33 11.40
CA ARG A 31 1.30 1.30 11.75
C ARG A 31 0.66 0.03 12.31
N THR A 32 -0.37 0.16 13.15
CA THR A 32 -1.08 -0.97 13.74
C THR A 32 -1.93 -1.73 12.73
N ASN A 33 -2.58 -1.03 11.78
CA ASN A 33 -3.49 -1.62 10.81
C ASN A 33 -2.90 -1.73 9.39
N ARG A 34 -1.56 -1.70 9.28
CA ARG A 34 -0.82 -1.66 8.00
C ARG A 34 -1.30 -2.69 6.97
N GLY A 35 -1.62 -3.91 7.42
CA GLY A 35 -2.06 -4.98 6.53
C GLY A 35 -3.44 -4.71 5.91
N MET A 36 -4.40 -4.23 6.73
CA MET A 36 -5.71 -3.81 6.24
C MET A 36 -5.59 -2.61 5.29
N ILE A 37 -4.74 -1.64 5.62
CA ILE A 37 -4.54 -0.44 4.79
C ILE A 37 -3.95 -0.80 3.42
N LEU A 38 -3.03 -1.76 3.34
CA LEU A 38 -2.47 -2.23 2.07
C LEU A 38 -3.55 -2.87 1.20
N ILE A 39 -4.41 -3.70 1.79
CA ILE A 39 -5.53 -4.32 1.07
C ILE A 39 -6.54 -3.27 0.63
N LEU A 40 -6.93 -2.34 1.51
CA LEU A 40 -7.92 -1.31 1.22
C LEU A 40 -7.44 -0.34 0.14
N THR A 41 -6.15 0.01 0.16
CA THR A 41 -5.48 0.78 -0.90
C THR A 41 -5.53 0.01 -2.22
N SER A 42 -5.26 -1.30 -2.21
CA SER A 42 -5.32 -2.14 -3.42
C SER A 42 -6.71 -2.15 -4.03
N VAL A 43 -7.74 -2.35 -3.20
CA VAL A 43 -9.15 -2.34 -3.64
C VAL A 43 -9.56 -0.96 -4.16
N SER A 44 -9.13 0.10 -3.49
CA SER A 44 -9.40 1.49 -3.91
C SER A 44 -8.73 1.82 -5.24
N LEU A 45 -7.50 1.33 -5.46
CA LEU A 45 -6.77 1.49 -6.71
C LEU A 45 -7.50 0.80 -7.87
N VAL A 46 -8.00 -0.42 -7.63
CA VAL A 46 -8.83 -1.16 -8.59
C VAL A 46 -10.12 -0.41 -8.89
N ALA A 47 -10.81 0.10 -7.87
CA ALA A 47 -12.06 0.83 -8.04
C ALA A 47 -11.86 2.17 -8.79
N PHE A 48 -10.77 2.88 -8.52
CA PHE A 48 -10.43 4.14 -9.19
C PHE A 48 -10.19 3.93 -10.69
N GLU A 49 -9.42 2.91 -11.05
CA GLU A 49 -9.23 2.46 -12.42
C GLU A 49 -10.55 2.05 -13.09
N LEU A 50 -11.42 1.35 -12.36
CA LEU A 50 -12.73 0.92 -12.84
C LEU A 50 -13.61 2.10 -13.24
N VAL A 51 -13.56 3.19 -12.47
CA VAL A 51 -14.33 4.42 -12.69
C VAL A 51 -13.73 5.29 -13.80
N ILE A 52 -12.40 5.40 -13.88
CA ILE A 52 -11.73 6.33 -14.81
C ILE A 52 -11.49 5.72 -16.19
N HIS A 53 -11.27 4.41 -16.28
CA HIS A 53 -10.90 3.74 -17.53
C HIS A 53 -12.02 2.90 -18.16
N ASN A 54 -13.30 3.11 -17.77
CA ASN A 54 -14.49 2.50 -18.41
C ASN A 54 -14.25 1.02 -18.78
N PHE A 55 -13.97 0.25 -17.73
CA PHE A 55 -13.50 -1.13 -17.68
C PHE A 55 -13.65 -2.00 -18.94
N GLN A 56 -12.54 -2.18 -19.67
CA GLN A 56 -12.33 -3.34 -20.54
C GLN A 56 -11.42 -4.34 -19.81
N PHE A 57 -12.01 -5.35 -19.18
CA PHE A 57 -11.31 -6.41 -18.41
C PHE A 57 -10.11 -7.03 -19.15
N GLY A 58 -10.06 -6.96 -20.48
CA GLY A 58 -8.97 -7.50 -21.31
C GLY A 58 -7.73 -6.60 -21.49
N GLN A 59 -7.77 -5.32 -21.11
CA GLN A 59 -6.68 -4.35 -21.32
C GLN A 59 -5.98 -3.88 -20.03
N ILE A 60 -6.17 -4.60 -18.92
CA ILE A 60 -5.40 -4.31 -17.70
C ILE A 60 -3.93 -4.63 -18.01
N LEU A 61 -3.10 -3.58 -18.06
CA LEU A 61 -1.64 -3.70 -18.23
C LEU A 61 -1.11 -4.75 -17.22
N PRO A 62 -0.40 -5.80 -17.67
CA PRO A 62 0.01 -6.92 -16.79
C PRO A 62 0.88 -6.47 -15.61
N ALA A 63 1.57 -5.34 -15.73
CA ALA A 63 2.33 -4.71 -14.64
C ALA A 63 1.46 -4.11 -13.53
N PHE A 64 0.23 -3.68 -13.84
CA PHE A 64 -0.71 -3.13 -12.87
C PHE A 64 -1.33 -4.23 -12.01
N HIS A 65 -1.72 -5.35 -12.67
CA HIS A 65 -2.28 -6.50 -11.97
C HIS A 65 -1.25 -7.14 -11.03
N SER A 66 0.02 -7.24 -11.45
CA SER A 66 1.09 -7.76 -10.60
C SER A 66 1.35 -6.88 -9.37
N GLY A 67 1.27 -5.55 -9.50
CA GLY A 67 1.37 -4.62 -8.38
C GLY A 67 0.25 -4.80 -7.35
N ILE A 68 -1.00 -4.91 -7.80
CA ILE A 68 -2.16 -5.15 -6.92
C ILE A 68 -2.03 -6.49 -6.18
N VAL A 69 -1.69 -7.56 -6.90
CA VAL A 69 -1.51 -8.88 -6.29
C VAL A 69 -0.40 -8.85 -5.25
N LEU A 70 0.71 -8.14 -5.51
CA LEU A 70 1.79 -7.95 -4.56
C LEU A 70 1.34 -7.19 -3.31
N PHE A 71 0.56 -6.11 -3.47
CA PHE A 71 0.01 -5.38 -2.31
C PHE A 71 -0.96 -6.23 -1.49
N ILE A 72 -1.79 -7.05 -2.13
CA ILE A 72 -2.70 -7.99 -1.44
C ILE A 72 -1.90 -9.04 -0.66
N LEU A 73 -0.88 -9.65 -1.28
CA LEU A 73 -0.03 -10.64 -0.64
C LEU A 73 0.73 -10.05 0.55
N LEU A 74 1.30 -8.86 0.40
CA LEU A 74 1.96 -8.14 1.49
C LEU A 74 0.96 -7.77 2.60
N GLY A 75 -0.23 -7.30 2.24
CA GLY A 75 -1.30 -6.99 3.18
C GLY A 75 -1.71 -8.21 4.01
N LEU A 76 -1.96 -9.34 3.36
CA LEU A 76 -2.27 -10.62 4.02
C LEU A 76 -1.11 -11.08 4.91
N PHE A 77 0.13 -11.02 4.42
CA PHE A 77 1.31 -11.36 5.22
C PHE A 77 1.37 -10.55 6.52
N TYR A 78 1.15 -9.23 6.45
CA TYR A 78 1.14 -8.38 7.63
C TYR A 78 -0.01 -8.69 8.58
N ILE A 79 -1.22 -8.97 8.06
CA ILE A 79 -2.36 -9.40 8.89
C ILE A 79 -2.02 -10.70 9.64
N PHE A 80 -1.50 -11.72 8.95
CA PHE A 80 -1.12 -12.99 9.58
C PHE A 80 0.01 -12.82 10.59
N ARG A 81 1.00 -11.97 10.29
CA ARG A 81 2.12 -11.69 11.19
C ARG A 81 1.67 -10.96 12.45
N ASP A 82 0.83 -9.94 12.29
CA ASP A 82 0.33 -9.14 13.41
C ASP A 82 -0.63 -9.98 14.28
N TYR A 83 -1.43 -10.87 13.68
CA TYR A 83 -2.24 -11.85 14.40
C TYR A 83 -1.37 -12.86 15.19
N ARG A 84 -0.29 -13.36 14.58
CA ARG A 84 0.63 -14.29 15.26
C ARG A 84 1.40 -13.64 16.41
N SER A 85 1.70 -12.34 16.32
CA SER A 85 2.45 -11.61 17.34
C SER A 85 1.59 -11.13 18.52
N ALA A 86 0.26 -11.18 18.38
CA ALA A 86 -0.69 -10.84 19.44
C ALA A 86 -1.11 -12.06 20.30
N LYS A 87 -0.64 -13.26 19.94
CA LYS A 87 -0.90 -14.53 20.61
C LYS A 87 0.33 -14.98 21.38
#